data_AF-A0A2S8GJ37-F1
#
_entry.id   AF-A0A2S8GJ37-F1
#
_cell.length_a   1.000
_cell.length_b   1.000
_cell.length_c   1.000
_cell.angle_alpha   90.00
_cell.angle_beta   90.00
_cell.angle_gamma   90.00
#
_symmetry.space_group_name_H-M   'P 1'
#
loop_
_entity.id
_entity.type
_entity.pdbx_description
1 polymer ?
#
loop_
_entity_poly.entity_id
_entity_poly.type
_entity_poly.pdbx_seq_one_letter_code
_entity_poly.pdbx_strand_id
1 'polypeptide(L)'
;MSEPESWSPCPAGELSQLQETLHQQRAKLRARRRFLIASSSALAATGGMVALTLIPSSPPTPVKLTPVSCREAHDLMTAYLAGTLKSDAKRSSIQAHLDRCPGCKRLYEANA
;
A
#
# COMPACT_ATOMS: atom_id res chain seq x y z
N MET A 1 -12.11 -32.27 -14.61
CA MET A 1 -12.40 -32.88 -13.30
C MET A 1 -11.27 -32.47 -12.39
N SER A 2 -11.51 -31.55 -11.46
CA SER A 2 -10.50 -31.02 -10.55
C SER A 2 -10.34 -31.98 -9.37
N GLU A 3 -9.11 -32.35 -9.02
CA GLU A 3 -8.83 -33.24 -7.87
C GLU A 3 -9.36 -32.64 -6.56
N PRO A 4 -9.87 -33.47 -5.62
CA PRO A 4 -10.38 -32.98 -4.35
C PRO A 4 -9.21 -32.46 -3.50
N GLU A 5 -9.28 -31.16 -3.19
CA GLU A 5 -8.32 -30.46 -2.34
C GLU A 5 -8.26 -31.12 -0.95
N SER A 6 -7.20 -31.90 -0.68
CA SER A 6 -7.05 -32.64 0.57
C SER A 6 -6.56 -31.70 1.67
N TRP A 7 -7.47 -31.29 2.56
CA TRP A 7 -7.12 -30.48 3.71
C TRP A 7 -6.21 -31.26 4.68
N SER A 8 -5.05 -30.71 5.02
CA SER A 8 -4.09 -31.31 5.96
C SER A 8 -4.04 -30.53 7.28
N PRO A 9 -3.85 -31.20 8.43
CA PRO A 9 -3.69 -30.52 9.71
C PRO A 9 -2.44 -29.64 9.72
N CYS A 10 -2.59 -28.41 10.23
CA CYS A 10 -1.48 -27.47 10.37
C CYS A 10 -0.45 -28.03 11.37
N PRO A 11 0.85 -28.03 11.03
CA PRO A 11 1.89 -28.53 11.91
C PRO A 11 1.97 -27.70 13.21
N ALA A 12 2.30 -28.37 14.31
CA ALA A 12 2.38 -27.73 15.61
C ALA A 12 3.44 -26.61 15.61
N GLY A 13 3.01 -25.39 15.96
CA GLY A 13 3.91 -24.24 16.14
C GLY A 13 3.90 -23.19 15.02
N GLU A 14 3.36 -23.48 13.83
CA GLU A 14 3.30 -22.48 12.74
C GLU A 14 2.47 -21.24 13.10
N LEU A 15 1.29 -21.45 13.71
CA LEU A 15 0.45 -20.33 14.15
C LEU A 15 1.12 -19.50 15.25
N SER A 16 1.80 -20.16 16.17
CA SER A 16 2.56 -19.52 17.25
C SER A 16 3.71 -18.68 16.69
N GLN A 17 4.42 -19.19 15.68
CA GLN A 17 5.51 -18.49 15.00
C GLN A 17 5.01 -17.25 14.24
N LEU A 18 3.88 -17.35 13.56
CA LEU A 18 3.23 -16.21 12.90
C LEU A 18 2.82 -15.14 13.92
N GLN A 19 2.23 -15.56 15.04
CA GLN A 19 1.83 -14.66 16.12
C GLN A 19 3.03 -13.91 16.70
N GLU A 20 4.12 -14.61 17.00
CA GLU A 20 5.35 -14.01 17.52
C GLU A 20 5.94 -12.98 16.54
N THR A 21 5.98 -13.33 15.25
CA THR A 21 6.49 -12.43 14.20
C THR A 21 5.66 -11.15 14.12
N LEU A 22 4.33 -11.24 14.20
CA LEU A 22 3.44 -10.08 14.20
C LEU A 22 3.60 -9.23 15.46
N HIS A 23 3.78 -9.85 16.63
CA HIS A 23 4.06 -9.12 17.88
C HIS A 23 5.35 -8.31 17.79
N GLN A 24 6.42 -8.91 17.27
CA GLN A 24 7.70 -8.22 17.08
C GLN A 24 7.59 -7.06 16.09
N GLN A 25 6.87 -7.23 14.97
CA GLN A 25 6.64 -6.16 14.01
C GLN A 25 5.82 -5.00 14.59
N ARG A 26 4.75 -5.30 15.33
CA ARG A 26 3.92 -4.28 16.00
C ARG A 26 4.71 -3.51 17.06
N ALA A 27 5.58 -4.17 17.83
CA ALA A 27 6.45 -3.53 18.81
C ALA A 27 7.41 -2.54 18.13
N LYS A 28 8.07 -2.95 17.04
CA LYS A 28 8.97 -2.08 16.25
C LYS A 28 8.24 -0.86 15.68
N LEU A 29 7.04 -1.02 15.12
CA LEU A 29 6.27 0.09 14.58
C LEU A 29 5.77 1.06 15.66
N ARG A 30 5.35 0.56 16.82
CA ARG A 30 4.96 1.39 17.97
C ARG A 30 6.12 2.23 18.49
N ALA A 31 7.32 1.66 18.58
CA ALA A 31 8.53 2.40 18.96
C ALA A 31 8.81 3.54 17.96
N ARG A 32 8.83 3.25 16.65
CA ARG A 32 9.05 4.26 15.60
C ARG A 32 8.03 5.40 15.63
N ARG A 33 6.73 5.08 15.84
CA ARG A 33 5.68 6.11 15.94
C ARG A 33 5.87 7.04 17.14
N ARG A 34 6.33 6.53 18.29
CA ARG A 34 6.60 7.35 19.47
C ARG A 34 7.75 8.34 19.23
N PHE A 35 8.80 7.92 18.51
CA PHE A 35 9.90 8.82 18.15
C PHE A 35 9.47 9.96 17.22
N LEU A 36 8.57 9.70 16.26
CA LEU A 36 8.10 10.74 15.33
C LEU A 36 7.14 11.76 15.96
N ILE A 37 6.37 11.36 16.99
CA ILE A 37 5.42 12.26 17.67
C ILE A 37 6.14 13.17 18.68
N ALA A 38 7.28 12.75 19.24
CA ALA A 38 8.02 13.54 20.21
C ALA A 38 8.84 14.71 19.60
N SER A 39 9.03 14.74 18.27
CA SER A 39 9.84 15.76 17.59
C SER A 39 9.06 16.98 17.06
N SER A 40 7.75 17.07 17.29
CA SER A 40 6.88 18.11 16.68
C SER A 40 6.46 19.23 17.64
N SER A 41 7.35 19.70 18.53
CA SER A 41 7.04 20.79 19.47
C SER A 41 8.16 21.82 19.59
N ALA A 42 8.64 22.40 18.47
CA ALA A 42 9.69 23.43 18.56
C ALA A 42 9.67 24.54 17.49
N LEU A 43 8.62 24.70 16.66
CA LEU A 43 8.62 25.73 15.60
C LEU A 43 7.27 26.48 15.49
N ALA A 44 6.79 27.05 16.59
CA ALA A 44 5.59 27.90 16.59
C ALA A 44 5.78 29.27 17.26
N ALA A 45 7.02 29.69 17.52
CA ALA A 45 7.27 31.00 18.08
C ALA A 45 8.40 31.67 17.30
N THR A 46 8.06 32.80 16.66
CA THR A 46 8.94 33.81 16.06
C THR A 46 9.35 33.64 14.59
N GLY A 47 8.65 34.36 13.71
CA GLY A 47 9.24 34.98 12.52
C GLY A 47 8.87 34.38 11.16
N GLY A 48 8.06 35.10 10.38
CA GLY A 48 8.01 34.84 8.92
C GLY A 48 6.72 35.22 8.20
N MET A 49 6.11 36.37 8.49
CA MET A 49 4.82 36.80 7.93
C MET A 49 4.81 37.21 6.44
N VAL A 50 5.79 36.84 5.61
CA VAL A 50 5.94 37.41 4.25
C VAL A 50 5.88 36.38 3.10
N ALA A 51 5.87 35.07 3.37
CA ALA A 51 5.92 34.05 2.31
C ALA A 51 4.54 33.57 1.77
N LEU A 52 3.44 34.27 2.08
CA LEU A 52 2.08 33.79 1.78
C LEU A 52 1.39 34.43 0.57
N THR A 53 2.00 35.40 -0.12
CA THR A 53 1.34 36.13 -1.22
C THR A 53 1.70 35.66 -2.63
N LEU A 54 2.63 34.71 -2.79
CA LEU A 54 3.10 34.25 -4.11
C LEU A 54 2.90 32.74 -4.36
N ILE A 55 2.15 32.04 -3.50
CA ILE A 55 1.84 30.63 -3.75
C ILE A 55 0.53 30.59 -4.55
N PRO A 56 0.55 30.31 -5.87
CA PRO A 56 -0.67 30.04 -6.60
C PRO A 56 -1.40 28.85 -5.96
N SER A 57 -2.47 29.17 -5.24
CA SER A 57 -3.39 28.23 -4.62
C SER A 57 -4.32 27.62 -5.68
N SER A 58 -3.74 26.83 -6.58
CA SER A 58 -4.47 25.73 -7.20
C SER A 58 -3.97 24.45 -6.55
N PRO A 59 -4.63 23.92 -5.50
CA PRO A 59 -4.37 22.55 -5.10
C PRO A 59 -4.70 21.69 -6.33
N PRO A 60 -3.76 20.88 -6.87
CA PRO A 60 -4.18 19.77 -7.69
C PRO A 60 -5.11 18.98 -6.79
N THR A 61 -6.39 18.89 -7.18
CA THR A 61 -7.34 18.02 -6.51
C THR A 61 -6.63 16.69 -6.31
N PRO A 62 -6.39 16.25 -5.05
CA PRO A 62 -5.86 14.93 -4.86
C PRO A 62 -6.98 14.04 -5.33
N VAL A 63 -6.87 13.54 -6.56
CA VAL A 63 -7.56 12.34 -6.98
C VAL A 63 -7.20 11.37 -5.88
N LYS A 64 -8.13 11.11 -4.97
CA LYS A 64 -7.98 10.08 -3.96
C LYS A 64 -7.87 8.80 -4.77
N LEU A 65 -6.66 8.44 -5.17
CA LEU A 65 -6.34 7.10 -5.62
C LEU A 65 -6.57 6.25 -4.38
N THR A 66 -7.80 5.79 -4.23
CA THR A 66 -8.16 4.75 -3.29
C THR A 66 -7.14 3.65 -3.46
N PRO A 67 -6.35 3.33 -2.42
CA PRO A 67 -5.28 2.37 -2.55
C PRO A 67 -5.90 1.04 -2.97
N VAL A 68 -5.66 0.65 -4.22
CA VAL A 68 -6.12 -0.62 -4.76
C VAL A 68 -5.50 -1.72 -3.90
N SER A 69 -6.36 -2.58 -3.37
CA SER A 69 -5.94 -3.75 -2.62
C SER A 69 -5.32 -4.79 -3.55
N CYS A 70 -4.51 -5.73 -3.02
CA CYS A 70 -3.92 -6.79 -3.84
C CYS A 70 -5.01 -7.64 -4.53
N ARG A 71 -6.17 -7.83 -3.87
CA ARG A 71 -7.30 -8.57 -4.44
C ARG A 71 -7.89 -7.85 -5.65
N GLU A 72 -8.17 -6.56 -5.52
CA GLU A 72 -8.67 -5.74 -6.64
C GLU A 72 -7.64 -5.63 -7.77
N ALA A 73 -6.35 -5.54 -7.45
CA ALA A 73 -5.29 -5.55 -8.46
C ALA A 73 -5.27 -6.87 -9.23
N HIS A 74 -5.50 -8.00 -8.55
CA HIS A 74 -5.57 -9.32 -9.17
C HIS A 74 -6.82 -9.47 -10.05
N ASP A 75 -7.99 -9.07 -9.56
CA ASP A 75 -9.25 -9.13 -10.29
C ASP A 75 -9.22 -8.28 -11.57
N LEU A 76 -8.51 -7.14 -11.53
CA LEU A 76 -8.35 -6.25 -12.67
C LEU A 76 -7.11 -6.57 -13.53
N MET A 77 -6.26 -7.52 -13.13
CA MET A 77 -4.98 -7.80 -13.79
C MET A 77 -5.16 -8.27 -15.23
N THR A 78 -6.11 -9.17 -15.46
CA THR A 78 -6.40 -9.72 -16.80
C THR A 78 -6.88 -8.64 -17.76
N ALA A 79 -7.76 -7.76 -17.29
CA ALA A 79 -8.23 -6.60 -18.07
C ALA A 79 -7.14 -5.54 -18.27
N TYR A 80 -6.20 -5.41 -17.33
CA TYR A 80 -5.03 -4.54 -17.45
C TYR A 80 -4.05 -5.04 -18.51
N LEU A 81 -3.70 -6.34 -18.48
CA LEU A 81 -2.84 -6.99 -19.46
C LEU A 81 -3.44 -6.95 -20.86
N ALA A 82 -4.75 -7.22 -20.98
CA ALA A 82 -5.46 -7.15 -22.25
C ALA A 82 -5.68 -5.70 -22.76
N GLY A 83 -5.29 -4.67 -21.99
CA GLY A 83 -5.49 -3.27 -22.33
C GLY A 83 -6.96 -2.80 -22.34
N THR A 84 -7.90 -3.68 -21.96
CA THR A 84 -9.34 -3.45 -22.06
C THR A 84 -9.92 -2.60 -20.92
N LEU A 85 -9.10 -2.23 -19.93
CA LEU A 85 -9.51 -1.29 -18.88
C LEU A 85 -9.87 0.08 -19.45
N LYS A 86 -11.17 0.39 -19.46
CA LYS A 86 -11.72 1.65 -19.99
C LYS A 86 -11.43 2.90 -19.15
N SER A 87 -10.90 2.73 -17.93
CA SER A 87 -10.70 3.84 -16.99
C SER A 87 -9.21 4.07 -16.76
N ASP A 88 -8.71 5.23 -17.19
CA ASP A 88 -7.31 5.63 -16.98
C ASP A 88 -6.96 5.78 -15.50
N ALA A 89 -7.92 6.18 -14.65
CA ALA A 89 -7.74 6.21 -13.21
C ALA A 89 -7.51 4.82 -12.60
N LYS A 90 -8.13 3.77 -13.16
CA LYS A 90 -7.88 2.39 -12.73
C LYS A 90 -6.52 1.89 -13.21
N ARG A 91 -6.14 2.21 -14.45
CA ARG A 91 -4.82 1.86 -14.99
C ARG A 91 -3.70 2.47 -14.15
N SER A 92 -3.78 3.76 -13.83
CA SER A 92 -2.77 4.44 -13.01
C SER A 92 -2.73 3.88 -11.59
N SER A 93 -3.88 3.52 -11.01
CA SER A 93 -3.93 2.91 -9.68
C SER A 93 -3.30 1.51 -9.63
N ILE A 94 -3.53 0.68 -10.65
CA ILE A 94 -2.89 -0.64 -10.78
C ILE A 94 -1.38 -0.48 -10.96
N GLN A 95 -0.94 0.41 -11.84
CA GLN A 95 0.49 0.68 -12.04
C GLN A 95 1.17 1.12 -10.75
N ALA A 96 0.56 2.08 -10.04
CA ALA A 96 1.03 2.52 -8.73
C ALA A 96 0.99 1.41 -7.66
N HIS A 97 0.15 0.39 -7.81
CA HIS A 97 0.15 -0.79 -6.94
C HIS A 97 1.30 -1.74 -7.29
N LEU A 98 1.55 -2.01 -8.58
CA LEU A 98 2.66 -2.86 -9.05
C LEU A 98 4.03 -2.31 -8.61
N ASP A 99 4.20 -0.99 -8.61
CA ASP A 99 5.43 -0.34 -8.14
C ASP A 99 5.67 -0.53 -6.62
N ARG A 100 4.60 -0.71 -5.84
CA ARG A 100 4.66 -0.85 -4.37
C ARG A 100 4.60 -2.29 -3.89
N CYS A 101 3.99 -3.20 -4.66
CA CYS A 101 3.74 -4.58 -4.28
C CYS A 101 4.57 -5.55 -5.14
N PRO A 102 5.70 -6.08 -4.63
CA PRO A 102 6.55 -7.00 -5.39
C PRO A 102 5.89 -8.36 -5.66
N GLY A 103 4.84 -8.73 -4.92
CA GLY A 103 4.05 -9.94 -5.20
C GLY A 103 3.21 -9.78 -6.46
N CYS A 104 2.42 -8.71 -6.53
CA CYS A 104 1.61 -8.39 -7.71
C CYS A 104 2.49 -8.08 -8.93
N LYS A 105 3.66 -7.46 -8.73
CA LYS A 105 4.63 -7.24 -9.81
C LYS A 105 5.11 -8.54 -10.44
N ARG A 106 5.53 -9.53 -9.63
CA ARG A 106 5.95 -10.85 -10.13
C ARG A 106 4.83 -11.58 -10.85
N LEU A 107 3.59 -11.49 -10.34
CA LEU A 107 2.42 -12.05 -11.03
C LEU A 107 2.17 -11.38 -12.37
N TYR A 108 2.28 -10.06 -12.46
CA TYR A 108 2.19 -9.34 -13.72
C TYR A 108 3.28 -9.79 -14.70
N GLU A 109 4.56 -9.83 -14.28
CA GLU A 109 5.68 -10.27 -15.11
C GLU A 109 5.56 -11.73 -15.58
N ALA A 110 4.92 -12.60 -14.80
CA ALA A 110 4.68 -13.99 -15.18
C ALA A 110 3.53 -14.17 -16.20
N ASN A 111 2.64 -13.18 -16.33
CA ASN A 111 1.46 -13.24 -17.20
C ASN A 111 1.50 -12.20 -18.34
N ALA A 112 2.55 -11.39 -18.43
CA ALA A 112 2.81 -10.40 -19.48
C ALA A 112 3.60 -11.03 -20.64
#